data_AF-C7G793-F1
#
_entry.id   AF-C7G793-F1
#
_cell.length_a   1.000
_cell.length_b   1.000
_cell.length_c   1.000
_cell.angle_alpha   90.00
_cell.angle_beta   90.00
_cell.angle_gamma   90.00
#
_symmetry.space_group_name_H-M   'P 1'
#
loop_
_entity.id
_entity.type
_entity.pdbx_description
1 polymer ?
#
loop_
_entity_poly.entity_id
_entity_poly.type
_entity_poly.pdbx_seq_one_letter_code
_entity_poly.pdbx_strand_id
1 'polypeptide(L)'
;MSEPMIIIEPCAGLGNRLLGLGSAYAVAEKLNRRLVVMWKREVGCNISFSELFDLPFEVVEISENGFKNEPVAQLLGNHAKKKWRKMADRFLECDDVEQIKETEGYEGLFHLIEQTPVIYLKAFGPICEVGAESYSFLKPGKNIEEKGDYLFRELTGNCVGVHVRRTDHTDAIANSPLALFAERMKKNWKRIKKHVFLWQQMTKRYAGN
;
A
#
# COMPACT_ATOMS: atom_id res chain seq x y z
N MET A 1 -27.89 -14.24 -2.28
CA MET A 1 -27.05 -13.09 -2.66
C MET A 1 -25.62 -13.46 -2.28
N SER A 2 -24.62 -13.12 -3.10
CA SER A 2 -23.21 -13.31 -2.77
C SER A 2 -22.85 -12.52 -1.50
N GLU A 3 -21.93 -13.05 -0.70
CA GLU A 3 -21.34 -12.34 0.44
C GLU A 3 -20.72 -11.02 -0.05
N PRO A 4 -21.05 -9.86 0.54
CA PRO A 4 -20.42 -8.60 0.18
C PRO A 4 -18.91 -8.64 0.40
N MET A 5 -18.16 -8.17 -0.59
CA MET A 5 -16.72 -8.39 -0.67
C MET A 5 -16.01 -7.22 -1.35
N ILE A 6 -14.81 -6.93 -0.87
CA ILE A 6 -13.86 -6.01 -1.48
C ILE A 6 -12.67 -6.84 -1.97
N ILE A 7 -12.40 -6.77 -3.27
CA ILE A 7 -11.22 -7.38 -3.89
C ILE A 7 -10.27 -6.23 -4.23
N ILE A 8 -9.08 -6.24 -3.64
CA ILE A 8 -8.06 -5.20 -3.87
C ILE A 8 -6.84 -5.81 -4.57
N GLU A 9 -6.40 -5.20 -5.67
CA GLU A 9 -5.11 -5.47 -6.30
C GLU A 9 -4.23 -4.23 -6.13
N PRO A 10 -3.41 -4.19 -5.05
CA PRO A 10 -2.47 -3.10 -4.86
C PRO A 10 -1.34 -3.16 -5.90
N CYS A 11 -1.10 -2.06 -6.58
CA CYS A 11 -0.15 -1.93 -7.68
C CYS A 11 1.13 -1.18 -7.28
N ALA A 12 2.17 -1.28 -8.11
CA ALA A 12 3.48 -0.66 -7.93
C ALA A 12 4.33 -1.27 -6.79
N GLY A 13 5.28 -0.51 -6.24
CA GLY A 13 6.23 -0.97 -5.22
C GLY A 13 5.60 -1.17 -3.84
N LEU A 14 6.35 -1.81 -2.93
CA LEU A 14 5.86 -2.22 -1.61
C LEU A 14 5.16 -1.11 -0.81
N GLY A 15 5.70 0.12 -0.79
CA GLY A 15 5.09 1.24 -0.05
C GLY A 15 3.69 1.60 -0.56
N ASN A 16 3.50 1.67 -1.87
CA ASN A 16 2.20 1.91 -2.49
C ASN A 16 1.22 0.77 -2.19
N ARG A 17 1.73 -0.47 -2.22
CA ARG A 17 0.91 -1.63 -1.89
C ARG A 17 0.42 -1.61 -0.44
N LEU A 18 1.27 -1.18 0.49
CA LEU A 18 0.88 -1.00 1.87
C LEU A 18 -0.20 0.07 2.04
N LEU A 19 -0.12 1.21 1.32
CA LEU A 19 -1.18 2.22 1.33
C LEU A 19 -2.52 1.66 0.83
N GLY A 20 -2.50 0.95 -0.30
CA GLY A 20 -3.68 0.30 -0.87
C GLY A 20 -4.28 -0.75 0.08
N LEU A 21 -3.41 -1.57 0.70
CA LEU A 21 -3.83 -2.61 1.62
C LEU A 21 -4.40 -2.05 2.92
N GLY A 22 -3.73 -1.07 3.52
CA GLY A 22 -4.16 -0.42 4.77
C GLY A 22 -5.52 0.25 4.63
N SER A 23 -5.72 0.99 3.53
CA SER A 23 -7.01 1.62 3.23
C SER A 23 -8.10 0.60 2.91
N ALA A 24 -7.81 -0.44 2.12
CA ALA A 24 -8.79 -1.48 1.81
C ALA A 24 -9.23 -2.26 3.06
N TYR A 25 -8.30 -2.56 3.98
CA TYR A 25 -8.63 -3.16 5.28
C TYR A 25 -9.54 -2.26 6.10
N ALA A 26 -9.22 -0.97 6.22
CA ALA A 26 -10.04 -0.02 6.96
C ALA A 26 -11.48 0.09 6.40
N VAL A 27 -11.62 0.10 5.07
CA VAL A 27 -12.95 0.13 4.43
C VAL A 27 -13.69 -1.20 4.63
N ALA A 28 -13.01 -2.34 4.51
CA ALA A 28 -13.59 -3.67 4.71
C ALA A 28 -14.13 -3.84 6.14
N GLU A 29 -13.35 -3.45 7.15
CA GLU A 29 -13.77 -3.47 8.56
C GLU A 29 -14.97 -2.54 8.78
N LYS A 30 -14.91 -1.31 8.26
CA LYS A 30 -16.00 -0.33 8.42
C LYS A 30 -17.31 -0.81 7.82
N LEU A 31 -17.26 -1.50 6.68
CA LEU A 31 -18.44 -2.03 5.99
C LEU A 31 -18.80 -3.46 6.41
N ASN A 32 -18.03 -4.07 7.32
CA ASN A 32 -18.11 -5.48 7.70
C ASN A 32 -18.17 -6.41 6.47
N ARG A 33 -17.19 -6.27 5.57
CA ARG A 33 -17.09 -7.04 4.32
C ARG A 33 -15.85 -7.89 4.30
N ARG A 34 -15.95 -9.02 3.60
CA ARG A 34 -14.80 -9.86 3.32
C ARG A 34 -13.79 -9.11 2.44
N LEU A 35 -12.53 -9.16 2.83
CA LEU A 35 -11.41 -8.63 2.05
C LEU A 35 -10.67 -9.78 1.35
N VAL A 36 -10.45 -9.63 0.04
CA VAL A 36 -9.59 -10.50 -0.76
C VAL A 36 -8.50 -9.65 -1.39
N VAL A 37 -7.24 -10.04 -1.20
CA VAL A 37 -6.10 -9.30 -1.74
C VAL A 37 -5.48 -10.08 -2.89
N MET A 38 -5.48 -9.47 -4.07
CA MET A 38 -4.77 -9.96 -5.24
C MET A 38 -3.31 -9.49 -5.17
N TRP A 39 -2.42 -10.33 -4.64
CA TRP A 39 -1.02 -9.97 -4.46
C TRP A 39 -0.18 -10.35 -5.68
N LYS A 40 0.30 -9.35 -6.40
CA LYS A 40 1.00 -9.54 -7.67
C LYS A 40 2.51 -9.59 -7.49
N ARG A 41 3.14 -10.72 -7.80
CA ARG A 41 4.60 -10.83 -7.88
C ARG A 41 5.07 -10.39 -9.26
N GLU A 42 5.83 -9.31 -9.31
CA GLU A 42 6.34 -8.70 -10.54
C GLU A 42 7.75 -8.17 -10.34
N VAL A 43 8.43 -7.76 -11.42
CA VAL A 43 9.84 -7.32 -11.40
C VAL A 43 10.12 -6.25 -10.34
N GLY A 44 9.20 -5.31 -10.13
CA GLY A 44 9.35 -4.23 -9.14
C GLY A 44 9.10 -4.65 -7.69
N CYS A 45 8.43 -5.80 -7.46
CA CYS A 45 8.13 -6.34 -6.14
C CYS A 45 7.76 -7.84 -6.30
N ASN A 46 8.79 -8.70 -6.29
CA ASN A 46 8.64 -10.14 -6.59
C ASN A 46 8.55 -11.02 -5.33
N ILE A 47 8.47 -10.40 -4.16
CA ILE A 47 8.35 -11.10 -2.89
C ILE A 47 6.92 -11.62 -2.70
N SER A 48 6.78 -12.83 -2.18
CA SER A 48 5.47 -13.37 -1.81
C SER A 48 4.89 -12.59 -0.61
N PHE A 49 3.57 -12.63 -0.45
CA PHE A 49 2.94 -11.95 0.69
C PHE A 49 3.35 -12.64 1.99
N SER A 50 3.32 -13.98 2.00
CA SER A 50 3.61 -14.80 3.19
C SER A 50 5.06 -14.68 3.69
N GLU A 51 6.00 -14.26 2.82
CA GLU A 51 7.37 -13.94 3.24
C GLU A 51 7.47 -12.60 3.98
N LEU A 52 6.50 -11.70 3.80
CA LEU A 52 6.49 -10.37 4.39
C LEU A 52 5.64 -10.29 5.66
N PHE A 53 4.45 -10.90 5.64
CA PHE A 53 3.43 -10.66 6.66
C PHE A 53 2.68 -11.93 7.04
N ASP A 54 2.24 -11.96 8.30
CA ASP A 54 1.26 -12.93 8.78
C ASP A 54 -0.16 -12.45 8.45
N LEU A 55 -1.02 -13.40 8.06
CA LEU A 55 -2.28 -13.13 7.39
C LEU A 55 -3.51 -13.15 8.30
N PRO A 56 -4.33 -12.09 8.32
CA PRO A 56 -5.69 -12.14 8.87
C PRO A 56 -6.78 -12.32 7.80
N PHE A 57 -6.43 -12.32 6.51
CA PHE A 57 -7.38 -12.36 5.38
C PHE A 57 -6.88 -13.21 4.21
N GLU A 58 -7.76 -13.45 3.25
CA GLU A 58 -7.45 -14.21 2.05
C GLU A 58 -6.55 -13.43 1.10
N VAL A 59 -5.42 -14.05 0.74
CA VAL A 59 -4.50 -13.54 -0.28
C VAL A 59 -4.42 -14.52 -1.43
N VAL A 60 -4.59 -13.98 -2.63
CA VAL A 60 -4.47 -14.69 -3.89
C VAL A 60 -3.21 -14.20 -4.56
N GLU A 61 -2.17 -15.03 -4.50
CA GLU A 61 -0.91 -14.71 -5.17
C GLU A 61 -1.00 -14.96 -6.67
N ILE A 62 -0.56 -13.98 -7.45
CA ILE A 62 -0.49 -14.04 -8.91
C ILE A 62 0.92 -13.67 -9.35
N SER A 63 1.45 -14.35 -10.37
CA SER A 63 2.77 -14.04 -10.95
C SER A 63 2.63 -13.34 -12.29
N GLU A 64 3.45 -12.32 -12.50
CA GLU A 64 3.67 -11.64 -13.79
C GLU A 64 5.14 -11.67 -14.22
N ASN A 65 5.92 -12.62 -13.69
CA ASN A 65 7.31 -12.81 -14.10
C ASN A 65 7.45 -13.37 -15.53
N GLY A 66 6.32 -13.69 -16.19
CA GLY A 66 6.24 -14.13 -17.57
C GLY A 66 6.40 -15.64 -17.73
N PHE A 67 5.85 -16.17 -18.84
CA PHE A 67 5.85 -17.61 -19.16
C PHE A 67 7.24 -18.23 -19.29
N LYS A 68 8.27 -17.44 -19.56
CA LYS A 68 9.65 -17.93 -19.66
C LYS A 68 10.22 -18.32 -18.29
N ASN A 69 9.79 -17.62 -17.24
CA ASN A 69 10.31 -17.80 -15.89
C ASN A 69 9.37 -18.67 -15.05
N GLU A 70 8.05 -18.46 -15.16
CA GLU A 70 7.07 -19.16 -14.31
C GLU A 70 5.76 -19.49 -15.06
N PRO A 71 5.78 -20.43 -16.03
CA PRO A 71 4.62 -20.69 -16.91
C PRO A 71 3.39 -21.19 -16.17
N VAL A 72 3.57 -22.08 -15.18
CA VAL A 72 2.46 -22.61 -14.37
C VAL A 72 1.86 -21.51 -13.49
N ALA A 73 2.70 -20.71 -12.82
CA ALA A 73 2.24 -19.61 -11.98
C ALA A 73 1.52 -18.53 -12.80
N GLN A 74 1.96 -18.27 -14.02
CA GLN A 74 1.30 -17.36 -14.95
C GLN A 74 -0.09 -17.86 -15.36
N LEU A 75 -0.24 -19.16 -15.67
CA LEU A 75 -1.53 -19.76 -16.01
C LEU A 75 -2.51 -19.73 -14.83
N LEU A 76 -2.05 -20.12 -13.65
CA LEU A 76 -2.83 -20.08 -12.41
C LEU A 76 -3.23 -18.64 -12.07
N GLY A 77 -2.31 -17.69 -12.21
CA GLY A 77 -2.57 -16.27 -12.01
C GLY A 77 -3.61 -15.71 -12.98
N ASN A 78 -3.53 -16.07 -14.26
CA ASN A 78 -4.52 -15.66 -15.27
C ASN A 78 -5.90 -16.26 -14.98
N HIS A 79 -5.96 -17.52 -14.55
CA HIS A 79 -7.20 -18.16 -14.14
C HIS A 79 -7.81 -17.47 -12.91
N ALA A 80 -6.99 -17.20 -11.88
CA ALA A 80 -7.41 -16.50 -10.68
C ALA A 80 -7.95 -15.10 -10.99
N LYS A 81 -7.21 -14.30 -11.77
CA LYS A 81 -7.68 -12.99 -12.24
C LYS A 81 -9.03 -13.07 -12.93
N LYS A 82 -9.19 -14.03 -13.86
CA LYS A 82 -10.45 -14.22 -14.59
C LYS A 82 -11.59 -14.64 -13.66
N LYS A 83 -11.32 -15.50 -12.67
CA LYS A 83 -12.30 -15.92 -11.66
C LYS A 83 -12.77 -14.72 -10.83
N TRP A 84 -11.86 -14.00 -10.20
CA TRP A 84 -12.20 -12.86 -9.33
C TRP A 84 -12.82 -11.70 -10.11
N ARG A 85 -12.35 -11.43 -11.33
CA ARG A 85 -12.95 -10.43 -12.21
C ARG A 85 -14.39 -10.74 -12.59
N LYS A 86 -14.74 -12.02 -12.77
CA LYS A 86 -16.10 -12.48 -13.06
C LYS A 86 -17.02 -12.47 -11.84
N MET A 87 -16.45 -12.57 -10.64
CA MET A 87 -17.22 -12.51 -9.39
C MET A 87 -17.60 -11.08 -9.02
N ALA A 88 -16.85 -10.08 -9.49
CA ALA A 88 -17.10 -8.68 -9.16
C ALA A 88 -18.28 -8.10 -9.96
N ASP A 89 -19.20 -7.45 -9.24
CA ASP A 89 -20.31 -6.67 -9.82
C ASP A 89 -19.77 -5.45 -10.56
N ARG A 90 -18.69 -4.85 -10.03
CA ARG A 90 -17.96 -3.75 -10.66
C ARG A 90 -16.46 -3.93 -10.50
N PHE A 91 -15.72 -3.49 -11.50
CA PHE A 91 -14.27 -3.48 -11.48
C PHE A 91 -13.76 -2.13 -11.92
N LEU A 92 -12.79 -1.60 -11.18
CA LEU A 92 -12.13 -0.33 -11.45
C LEU A 92 -10.64 -0.61 -11.68
N GLU A 93 -10.13 -0.17 -12.83
CA GLU A 93 -8.70 -0.06 -13.06
C GLU A 93 -8.12 1.09 -12.22
N CYS A 94 -6.79 1.19 -12.14
CA CYS A 94 -6.16 2.25 -11.34
C CYS A 94 -6.60 3.65 -11.77
N ASP A 95 -6.72 3.91 -13.07
CA ASP A 95 -7.11 5.22 -13.59
C ASP A 95 -8.56 5.57 -13.23
N ASP A 96 -9.46 4.58 -13.19
CA ASP A 96 -10.84 4.79 -12.74
C ASP A 96 -10.88 5.22 -11.26
N VAL A 97 -10.06 4.58 -10.43
CA VAL A 97 -9.95 4.89 -8.99
C VAL A 97 -9.39 6.29 -8.77
N GLU A 98 -8.32 6.66 -9.48
CA GLU A 98 -7.75 7.99 -9.38
C GLU A 98 -8.70 9.06 -9.92
N GLN A 99 -9.39 8.81 -11.03
CA GLN A 99 -10.39 9.73 -11.57
C GLN A 99 -11.50 10.02 -10.56
N ILE A 100 -12.08 9.01 -9.92
CA ILE A 100 -13.11 9.20 -8.89
C ILE A 100 -12.56 9.99 -7.71
N LYS A 101 -11.33 9.69 -7.27
CA LYS A 101 -10.70 10.45 -6.18
C LYS A 101 -10.45 11.91 -6.55
N GLU A 102 -10.12 12.20 -7.80
CA GLU A 102 -9.92 13.56 -8.29
C GLU A 102 -11.24 14.34 -8.38
N THR A 103 -12.32 13.70 -8.82
CA THR A 103 -13.61 14.36 -9.04
C THR A 103 -14.50 14.42 -7.80
N GLU A 104 -14.49 13.38 -6.98
CA GLU A 104 -15.42 13.17 -5.87
C GLU A 104 -14.72 12.89 -4.52
N GLY A 105 -13.39 12.84 -4.51
CA GLY A 105 -12.61 12.54 -3.31
C GLY A 105 -12.78 11.10 -2.82
N TYR A 106 -12.29 10.83 -1.60
CA TYR A 106 -12.47 9.53 -0.96
C TYR A 106 -13.93 9.24 -0.61
N GLU A 107 -14.77 10.27 -0.41
CA GLU A 107 -16.18 10.08 -0.09
C GLU A 107 -16.96 9.48 -1.26
N GLY A 108 -16.72 9.95 -2.49
CA GLY A 108 -17.33 9.39 -3.69
C GLY A 108 -16.90 7.94 -3.95
N LEU A 109 -15.60 7.66 -3.81
CA LEU A 109 -15.09 6.29 -3.94
C LEU A 109 -15.68 5.37 -2.85
N PHE A 110 -15.80 5.86 -1.62
CA PHE A 110 -16.42 5.10 -0.53
C PHE A 110 -17.90 4.79 -0.81
N HIS A 111 -18.68 5.77 -1.28
CA HIS A 111 -20.09 5.55 -1.64
C HIS A 111 -20.22 4.50 -2.75
N LEU A 112 -19.34 4.55 -3.75
CA LEU A 112 -19.32 3.55 -4.80
C LEU A 112 -19.03 2.15 -4.27
N ILE A 113 -18.06 2.00 -3.38
CA ILE A 113 -17.75 0.73 -2.72
C ILE A 113 -18.96 0.25 -1.90
N GLU A 114 -19.58 1.14 -1.12
CA GLU A 114 -20.73 0.82 -0.28
C GLU A 114 -21.93 0.33 -1.10
N GLN A 115 -22.21 0.92 -2.26
CA GLN A 115 -23.33 0.54 -3.12
C GLN A 115 -23.06 -0.70 -3.98
N THR A 116 -21.80 -1.14 -4.10
CA THR A 116 -21.41 -2.27 -4.94
C THR A 116 -21.14 -3.50 -4.05
N PRO A 117 -22.00 -4.54 -4.05
CA PRO A 117 -21.85 -5.69 -3.16
C PRO A 117 -20.48 -6.40 -3.29
N VAL A 118 -20.05 -6.69 -4.52
CA VAL A 118 -18.71 -7.23 -4.82
C VAL A 118 -17.97 -6.25 -5.73
N ILE A 119 -17.01 -5.52 -5.18
CA ILE A 119 -16.19 -4.58 -5.95
C ILE A 119 -14.74 -5.08 -6.06
N TYR A 120 -14.16 -4.96 -7.25
CA TYR A 120 -12.75 -5.22 -7.49
C TYR A 120 -12.05 -3.94 -7.93
N LEU A 121 -11.13 -3.46 -7.10
CA LEU A 121 -10.33 -2.26 -7.33
C LEU A 121 -8.87 -2.62 -7.60
N LYS A 122 -8.25 -2.01 -8.61
CA LYS A 122 -6.80 -1.84 -8.65
C LYS A 122 -6.43 -0.47 -8.10
N ALA A 123 -5.35 -0.35 -7.35
CA ALA A 123 -4.97 0.92 -6.74
C ALA A 123 -3.45 1.14 -6.68
N PHE A 124 -2.99 2.32 -7.09
CA PHE A 124 -1.59 2.76 -6.88
C PHE A 124 -1.33 3.34 -5.49
N GLY A 125 -2.38 3.66 -4.75
CA GLY A 125 -2.30 4.31 -3.45
C GLY A 125 -3.51 3.97 -2.59
N PRO A 126 -3.80 4.78 -1.56
CA PRO A 126 -4.91 4.49 -0.67
C PRO A 126 -6.26 4.80 -1.33
N ILE A 127 -7.29 4.06 -0.93
CA ILE A 127 -8.69 4.23 -1.37
C ILE A 127 -9.57 4.95 -0.33
N CYS A 128 -9.00 5.25 0.84
CA CYS A 128 -9.58 6.10 1.88
C CYS A 128 -8.44 6.78 2.65
N GLU A 129 -8.75 7.72 3.53
CA GLU A 129 -7.75 8.25 4.46
C GLU A 129 -7.21 7.12 5.36
N VAL A 130 -5.90 7.14 5.62
CA VAL A 130 -5.22 6.10 6.42
C VAL A 130 -4.52 6.74 7.63
N GLY A 131 -4.84 6.23 8.81
CA GLY A 131 -4.11 6.43 10.06
C GLY A 131 -3.26 5.22 10.43
N ALA A 132 -2.56 5.28 11.57
CA ALA A 132 -1.75 4.17 12.07
C ALA A 132 -2.59 2.91 12.34
N GLU A 133 -3.84 3.13 12.75
CA GLU A 133 -4.85 2.11 13.07
C GLU A 133 -5.25 1.29 11.84
N SER A 134 -5.18 1.88 10.64
CA SER A 134 -5.43 1.18 9.37
C SER A 134 -4.41 0.06 9.10
N TYR A 135 -3.29 0.05 9.82
CA TYR A 135 -2.21 -0.94 9.70
C TYR A 135 -2.14 -1.88 10.90
N SER A 136 -3.11 -1.85 11.80
CA SER A 136 -3.14 -2.68 13.01
C SER A 136 -3.13 -4.20 12.73
N PHE A 137 -3.59 -4.60 11.55
CA PHE A 137 -3.56 -5.98 11.09
C PHE A 137 -2.18 -6.43 10.58
N LEU A 138 -1.28 -5.50 10.22
CA LEU A 138 0.02 -5.83 9.67
C LEU A 138 0.93 -6.36 10.76
N LYS A 139 1.18 -7.67 10.70
CA LYS A 139 2.18 -8.34 11.51
C LYS A 139 3.31 -8.79 10.59
N PRO A 140 4.56 -8.39 10.83
CA PRO A 140 5.68 -8.91 10.05
C PRO A 140 5.71 -10.43 10.15
N GLY A 141 6.00 -11.10 9.04
CA GLY A 141 6.19 -12.55 9.05
C GLY A 141 7.45 -12.91 9.85
N LYS A 142 7.49 -14.13 10.38
CA LYS A 142 8.59 -14.62 11.24
C LYS A 142 9.99 -14.33 10.69
N ASN A 143 10.20 -14.52 9.39
CA ASN A 143 11.49 -14.26 8.73
C ASN A 143 11.90 -12.77 8.78
N ILE A 144 10.94 -11.86 8.72
CA ILE A 144 11.17 -10.41 8.84
C ILE A 144 11.43 -10.04 10.30
N GLU A 145 10.68 -10.61 11.23
CA GLU A 145 10.91 -10.40 12.67
C GLU A 145 12.32 -10.83 13.07
N GLU A 146 12.75 -12.03 12.70
CA GLU A 146 14.08 -12.56 13.01
C GLU A 146 15.21 -11.69 12.42
N LYS A 147 15.04 -11.20 11.18
CA LYS A 147 16.01 -10.30 10.56
C LYS A 147 16.04 -8.92 11.22
N GLY A 148 14.90 -8.44 11.71
CA GLY A 148 14.72 -7.10 12.27
C GLY A 148 14.93 -7.01 13.78
N ASP A 149 14.94 -8.12 14.50
CA ASP A 149 14.95 -8.17 15.97
C ASP A 149 16.06 -7.32 16.60
N TYR A 150 17.28 -7.36 16.05
CA TYR A 150 18.36 -6.52 16.54
C TYR A 150 18.07 -5.02 16.37
N LEU A 151 17.51 -4.61 15.23
CA LEU A 151 17.13 -3.21 14.96
C LEU A 151 15.98 -2.78 15.88
N PHE A 152 14.98 -3.62 16.07
CA PHE A 152 13.82 -3.31 16.91
C PHE A 152 14.22 -3.09 18.38
N ARG A 153 15.24 -3.80 18.87
CA ARG A 153 15.81 -3.59 20.21
C ARG A 153 16.55 -2.26 20.35
N GLU A 154 17.19 -1.79 19.28
CA GLU A 154 17.91 -0.51 19.26
C GLU A 154 16.99 0.70 19.05
N LEU A 155 15.82 0.51 18.44
CA LEU A 155 14.80 1.54 18.25
C LEU A 155 14.10 1.88 19.59
N THR A 156 14.74 2.73 20.36
CA THR A 156 14.21 3.26 21.63
C THR A 156 13.32 4.50 21.42
N GLY A 157 12.71 4.99 22.50
CA GLY A 157 11.94 6.25 22.49
C GLY A 157 12.74 7.51 22.12
N ASN A 158 14.08 7.41 22.00
CA ASN A 158 14.98 8.50 21.64
C ASN A 158 15.47 8.41 20.18
N CYS A 159 14.71 7.77 19.30
CA CYS A 159 15.05 7.62 17.88
C CYS A 159 14.24 8.58 16.99
N VAL A 160 14.89 9.10 15.95
CA VAL A 160 14.26 9.90 14.90
C VAL A 160 14.36 9.12 13.59
N GLY A 161 13.22 8.69 13.06
CA GLY A 161 13.14 8.08 11.74
C GLY A 161 13.27 9.13 10.64
N VAL A 162 14.24 8.96 9.75
CA VAL A 162 14.42 9.83 8.58
C VAL A 162 14.42 8.96 7.33
N HIS A 163 13.42 9.16 6.47
CA HIS A 163 13.34 8.51 5.17
C HIS A 163 13.75 9.49 4.07
N VAL A 164 14.78 9.14 3.32
CA VAL A 164 15.33 9.99 2.26
C VAL A 164 15.26 9.25 0.93
N ARG A 165 14.38 9.70 0.03
CA ARG A 165 14.23 9.12 -1.32
C ARG A 165 15.24 9.76 -2.28
N ARG A 166 15.97 8.94 -3.05
CA ARG A 166 17.11 9.38 -3.88
C ARG A 166 17.21 8.78 -5.28
N THR A 167 16.53 7.68 -5.57
CA THR A 167 16.75 6.94 -6.82
C THR A 167 15.96 7.52 -7.98
N ASP A 168 14.66 7.29 -8.00
CA ASP A 168 13.76 7.57 -9.12
C ASP A 168 13.14 8.98 -9.07
N HIS A 169 13.43 9.76 -8.02
CA HIS A 169 12.71 10.99 -7.74
C HIS A 169 13.63 12.21 -7.87
N THR A 170 13.94 12.58 -9.12
CA THR A 170 14.85 13.68 -9.49
C THR A 170 14.56 14.98 -8.73
N ASP A 171 13.29 15.32 -8.54
CA ASP A 171 12.88 16.52 -7.81
C ASP A 171 13.23 16.48 -6.31
N ALA A 172 13.19 15.31 -5.68
CA ALA A 172 13.55 15.14 -4.27
C ALA A 172 15.07 15.22 -4.07
N ILE A 173 15.83 14.79 -5.07
CA ILE A 173 17.29 14.94 -5.09
C ILE A 173 17.65 16.43 -5.19
N ALA A 174 17.02 17.15 -6.11
CA ALA A 174 17.30 18.57 -6.36
C ALA A 174 16.93 19.47 -5.17
N ASN A 175 15.80 19.20 -4.51
CA ASN A 175 15.24 20.13 -3.51
C ASN A 175 15.40 19.70 -2.05
N SER A 176 15.95 18.51 -1.78
CA SER A 176 16.12 18.00 -0.41
C SER A 176 17.53 17.45 -0.20
N PRO A 177 18.58 18.29 -0.16
CA PRO A 177 19.96 17.83 0.06
C PRO A 177 20.13 17.21 1.46
N LEU A 178 21.04 16.24 1.60
CA LEU A 178 21.29 15.55 2.88
C LEU A 178 21.65 16.51 4.03
N ALA A 179 22.35 17.60 3.72
CA ALA A 179 22.71 18.63 4.70
C ALA A 179 21.49 19.22 5.41
N LEU A 180 20.38 19.43 4.71
CA LEU A 180 19.16 20.01 5.28
C LEU A 180 18.52 19.08 6.31
N PHE A 181 18.56 17.75 6.09
CA PHE A 181 18.10 16.77 7.06
C PHE A 181 19.00 16.76 8.30
N ALA A 182 20.32 16.78 8.12
CA ALA A 182 21.29 16.80 9.22
C ALA A 182 21.14 18.04 10.11
N GLU A 183 21.00 19.22 9.51
CA GLU A 183 20.76 20.47 10.25
C GLU A 183 19.44 20.43 11.03
N ARG A 184 18.37 19.91 10.41
CA ARG A 184 17.05 19.83 11.04
C ARG A 184 17.02 18.82 12.19
N MET A 185 17.76 17.72 12.08
CA MET A 185 17.96 16.78 13.20
C MET A 185 18.71 17.45 14.36
N LYS A 186 19.83 18.14 14.09
CA LYS A 186 20.61 18.87 15.11
C LYS A 186 19.77 19.94 15.82
N LYS A 187 18.96 20.69 15.08
CA LYS A 187 18.11 21.77 15.62
C LYS A 187 16.98 21.25 16.51
N ASN A 188 16.38 20.12 16.17
CA ASN A 188 15.24 19.56 16.91
C ASN A 188 15.64 18.61 18.04
N TRP A 189 16.90 18.20 18.15
CA TRP A 189 17.41 17.27 19.17
C TRP A 189 16.98 17.61 20.61
N LYS A 190 16.95 18.90 20.97
CA LYS A 190 16.55 19.35 22.33
C LYS A 190 15.03 19.36 22.57
N ARG A 191 14.20 19.18 21.54
CA ARG A 191 12.74 19.38 21.58
C ARG A 191 11.93 18.11 21.29
N ILE A 192 12.58 17.01 20.93
CA ILE A 192 11.92 15.76 20.56
C ILE A 192 11.68 14.94 21.83
N LYS A 193 10.43 14.91 22.29
CA LYS A 193 9.99 14.05 23.41
C LYS A 193 9.20 12.81 22.98
N LYS A 194 8.91 12.64 21.67
CA LYS A 194 8.31 11.43 21.09
C LYS A 194 8.37 11.51 19.56
N HIS A 195 8.40 10.34 18.94
CA HIS A 195 8.53 10.07 17.50
C HIS A 195 8.00 11.18 16.58
N VAL A 196 8.91 11.88 15.91
CA VAL A 196 8.58 12.78 14.81
C VAL A 196 8.99 12.10 13.51
N PHE A 197 8.00 11.67 12.72
CA PHE A 197 8.22 11.34 11.32
C PHE A 197 8.30 12.65 10.53
N LEU A 198 9.50 12.99 10.05
CA LEU A 198 9.68 14.10 9.12
C LEU A 198 9.48 13.56 7.70
N TRP A 199 8.24 13.65 7.23
CA TRP A 199 7.94 13.47 5.81
C TRP A 199 7.98 14.84 5.13
N GLN A 200 8.97 15.06 4.27
CA GLN A 200 8.94 16.14 3.29
C GLN A 200 8.66 15.51 1.92
N GLN A 201 7.38 15.39 1.55
CA GLN A 201 7.04 15.53 0.14
C GLN A 201 6.82 17.01 -0.13
N MET A 202 7.70 17.63 -0.92
CA MET A 202 7.31 18.82 -1.65
C MET A 202 6.45 18.37 -2.84
N THR A 203 5.18 18.11 -2.63
CA THR A 203 4.22 18.16 -3.74
C THR A 203 4.06 19.62 -4.11
N LYS A 204 4.74 20.07 -5.17
CA LYS A 204 4.29 21.28 -5.88
C LYS A 204 2.86 20.98 -6.33
N ARG A 205 1.89 21.66 -5.72
CA ARG A 205 0.59 21.90 -6.36
C ARG A 205 0.92 22.52 -7.71
N TYR A 206 0.65 21.80 -8.80
CA TYR A 206 0.45 22.43 -10.09
C TYR A 206 -0.82 23.29 -9.97
N ALA A 207 -0.62 24.54 -9.53
CA ALA A 207 -1.57 25.59 -9.74
C ALA A 207 -1.11 26.37 -10.97
N GLY A 208 -1.91 26.30 -12.05
CA GLY A 208 -2.00 27.30 -13.10
C GLY A 208 -0.76 27.57 -13.95
N ASN A 209 -0.83 27.13 -15.21
CA ASN A 209 -1.01 28.05 -16.34
C ASN A 209 -1.65 27.28 -17.50
#